data_AF-A0A514LK45-F1
#
_entry.id   AF-A0A514LK45-F1
#
_cell.length_a   1.000
_cell.length_b   1.000
_cell.length_c   1.000
_cell.angle_alpha   90.00
_cell.angle_beta   90.00
_cell.angle_gamma   90.00
#
_symmetry.space_group_name_H-M   'P 1'
#
loop_
_entity.id
_entity.type
_entity.pdbx_description
1 polymer ?
#
loop_
_entity_poly.entity_id
_entity_poly.type
_entity_poly.pdbx_seq_one_letter_code
_entity_poly.pdbx_strand_id
1 'polypeptide(L)'
;MKEDYSIGLDIGVGSVGFGVIDDQQNIIEAGTRLFPEADVSNNEGRRSKRSARRLKRRRKHRKERLMDLLSSHDISPHQTSNVSPYILRVKGLSEKLSEDELATALFHLIKRRGVHNVTGSSLDDEETNDESISTKEQLQLNERKLRDKSLVMH
;
A
#
# COMPACT_ATOMS: atom_id res chain seq x y z
N MET A 1 -43.40 39.92 -22.28
CA MET A 1 -42.41 40.09 -23.36
C MET A 1 -41.23 39.21 -23.01
N LYS A 2 -40.70 38.43 -23.94
CA LYS A 2 -39.49 37.64 -23.69
C LYS A 2 -38.33 38.56 -24.08
N GLU A 3 -37.49 38.92 -23.13
CA GLU A 3 -36.27 39.69 -23.42
C GLU A 3 -35.17 38.71 -23.74
N ASP A 4 -34.52 38.92 -24.88
CA ASP A 4 -33.37 38.14 -25.29
C ASP A 4 -32.13 38.68 -24.55
N TYR A 5 -31.27 37.76 -24.10
CA TYR A 5 -30.07 38.08 -23.36
C TYR A 5 -28.95 37.11 -23.74
N SER A 6 -27.72 37.57 -23.65
CA SER A 6 -26.51 36.76 -23.84
C SER A 6 -25.77 36.60 -22.52
N ILE A 7 -25.29 35.37 -22.25
CA ILE A 7 -24.48 35.05 -21.06
C ILE A 7 -23.05 34.71 -21.48
N GLY A 8 -22.09 35.42 -20.90
CA GLY A 8 -20.67 35.04 -20.90
C GLY A 8 -20.31 34.31 -19.61
N LEU A 9 -19.59 33.20 -19.71
CA LEU A 9 -19.04 32.46 -18.57
C LEU A 9 -17.52 32.39 -18.66
N ASP A 10 -16.83 32.80 -17.61
CA ASP A 10 -15.39 32.67 -17.45
C ASP A 10 -15.09 31.61 -16.39
N ILE A 11 -14.71 30.40 -16.82
CA ILE A 11 -14.54 29.24 -15.95
C ILE A 11 -13.06 29.08 -15.59
N GLY A 12 -12.73 29.49 -14.38
CA GLY A 12 -11.42 29.32 -13.75
C GLY A 12 -11.36 28.11 -12.81
N VAL A 13 -10.16 27.85 -12.30
CA VAL A 13 -9.86 26.68 -11.45
C VAL A 13 -10.49 26.75 -10.05
N GLY A 14 -10.74 27.96 -9.55
CA GLY A 14 -11.41 28.22 -8.25
C GLY A 14 -12.50 29.28 -8.34
N SER A 15 -12.93 29.63 -9.55
CA SER A 15 -13.93 30.68 -9.77
C SER A 15 -14.70 30.47 -11.07
N VAL A 16 -15.95 30.90 -11.11
CA VAL A 16 -16.72 31.08 -12.34
C VAL A 16 -17.25 32.50 -12.37
N GLY A 17 -16.71 33.33 -13.27
CA GLY A 17 -17.26 34.64 -13.59
C GLY A 17 -18.47 34.48 -14.52
N PHE A 18 -19.49 35.31 -14.34
CA PHE A 18 -20.60 35.41 -15.27
C PHE A 18 -20.93 36.88 -15.57
N GLY A 19 -21.33 37.13 -16.80
CA GLY A 19 -21.87 38.42 -17.24
C GLY A 19 -23.07 38.18 -18.14
N VAL A 20 -24.13 38.94 -17.91
CA VAL A 20 -25.39 38.89 -18.67
C VAL A 20 -25.56 40.24 -19.34
N ILE A 21 -25.76 40.23 -20.66
CA ILE A 21 -25.98 41.44 -21.47
C ILE A 21 -27.29 41.34 -22.25
N ASP A 22 -27.91 42.49 -22.52
CA ASP A 22 -29.04 42.60 -23.46
C ASP A 22 -28.55 42.66 -24.92
N ASP A 23 -29.50 42.73 -25.86
CA ASP A 23 -29.22 42.83 -27.30
C ASP A 23 -28.53 44.16 -27.69
N GLN A 24 -28.63 45.19 -26.85
CA GLN A 24 -27.96 46.48 -27.03
C GLN A 24 -26.58 46.52 -26.37
N GLN A 25 -26.09 45.37 -25.87
CA GLN A 25 -24.81 45.21 -25.18
C GLN A 25 -24.71 45.96 -23.84
N ASN A 26 -25.83 46.31 -23.21
CA ASN A 26 -25.84 46.80 -21.85
C ASN A 26 -25.68 45.66 -20.86
N ILE A 27 -24.95 45.89 -19.77
CA ILE A 27 -24.79 44.92 -18.70
C ILE A 27 -26.07 44.87 -17.87
N ILE A 28 -26.72 43.71 -17.87
CA ILE A 28 -27.87 43.42 -17.02
C ILE A 28 -27.38 43.01 -15.62
N GLU A 29 -26.43 42.08 -15.57
CA GLU A 29 -25.87 41.56 -14.32
C GLU A 29 -24.45 41.02 -14.55
N ALA A 30 -23.58 41.15 -13.56
CA ALA A 30 -22.28 40.51 -13.56
C ALA A 30 -21.88 40.10 -12.15
N GLY A 31 -21.18 38.98 -12.04
CA GLY A 31 -20.72 38.46 -10.76
C GLY A 31 -19.66 37.39 -10.90
N THR A 32 -19.20 36.90 -9.76
CA THR A 32 -18.28 35.76 -9.71
C THR A 32 -18.69 34.80 -8.61
N ARG A 33 -18.55 33.50 -8.89
CA ARG A 33 -18.74 32.43 -7.92
C ARG A 33 -17.39 31.83 -7.57
N LEU A 34 -16.92 32.05 -6.34
CA LEU A 34 -15.69 31.43 -5.83
C LEU A 34 -15.98 30.05 -5.22
N PHE A 35 -15.04 29.12 -5.38
CA PHE A 35 -15.03 27.80 -4.74
C PHE A 35 -13.59 27.32 -4.54
N PRO A 36 -13.34 26.43 -3.56
CA PRO A 36 -12.01 25.87 -3.39
C PRO A 36 -11.62 25.09 -4.65
N GLU A 37 -10.39 25.30 -5.10
CA GLU A 37 -9.79 24.50 -6.17
C GLU A 37 -9.86 23.01 -5.81
N ALA A 38 -10.15 22.18 -6.81
CA ALA A 38 -10.19 20.74 -6.64
C ALA A 38 -8.77 20.17 -6.47
N ASP A 39 -8.24 20.26 -5.24
CA ASP A 39 -6.93 19.72 -4.93
C ASP A 39 -6.94 18.18 -5.00
N VAL A 40 -6.13 17.64 -5.92
CA VAL A 40 -5.92 16.21 -6.15
C VAL A 40 -5.44 15.51 -4.87
N SER A 41 -4.73 16.22 -3.99
CA SER A 41 -4.20 15.69 -2.72
C SER A 41 -5.29 15.12 -1.80
N ASN A 42 -6.50 15.70 -1.84
CA ASN A 42 -7.64 15.24 -1.04
C ASN A 42 -8.09 13.83 -1.45
N ASN A 43 -8.05 13.51 -2.74
CA ASN A 43 -8.40 12.20 -3.27
C ASN A 43 -7.28 11.18 -3.01
N GLU A 44 -6.02 11.59 -3.12
CA GLU A 44 -4.86 10.75 -2.82
C GLU A 44 -4.84 10.32 -1.34
N GLY A 45 -5.06 11.25 -0.41
CA GLY A 45 -5.16 10.95 1.02
C GLY A 45 -6.29 9.95 1.32
N ARG A 46 -7.47 10.13 0.70
CA ARG A 46 -8.59 9.17 0.82
C ARG A 46 -8.22 7.79 0.27
N ARG A 47 -7.56 7.72 -0.89
CA ARG A 47 -7.12 6.47 -1.53
C ARG A 47 -6.07 5.76 -0.68
N SER A 48 -5.06 6.48 -0.19
CA SER A 48 -3.99 5.97 0.67
C SER A 48 -4.54 5.37 1.96
N LYS A 49 -5.38 6.13 2.70
CA LYS A 49 -6.04 5.64 3.93
C LYS A 49 -6.88 4.38 3.68
N ARG A 50 -7.59 4.32 2.54
CA ARG A 50 -8.38 3.13 2.15
C ARG A 50 -7.48 1.92 1.90
N SER A 51 -6.38 2.09 1.18
CA SER A 51 -5.41 1.02 0.91
C SER A 51 -4.77 0.51 2.21
N ALA A 52 -4.38 1.40 3.12
CA ALA A 52 -3.83 1.04 4.43
C ALA A 52 -4.81 0.21 5.27
N ARG A 53 -6.10 0.61 5.34
CA ARG A 53 -7.15 -0.16 6.03
C ARG A 53 -7.33 -1.56 5.43
N ARG A 54 -7.36 -1.67 4.10
CA ARG A 54 -7.47 -2.97 3.40
C ARG A 54 -6.26 -3.85 3.71
N LEU A 55 -5.05 -3.28 3.71
CA LEU A 55 -3.83 -4.00 4.04
C LEU A 55 -3.85 -4.53 5.47
N LYS A 56 -4.23 -3.70 6.45
CA LYS A 56 -4.38 -4.12 7.87
C LYS A 56 -5.39 -5.25 8.00
N ARG A 57 -6.57 -5.13 7.38
CA ARG A 57 -7.61 -6.16 7.39
C ARG A 57 -7.11 -7.48 6.81
N ARG A 58 -6.46 -7.46 5.65
CA ARG A 58 -5.90 -8.66 5.00
C ARG A 58 -4.79 -9.30 5.83
N ARG A 59 -3.94 -8.51 6.50
CA ARG A 59 -2.91 -9.02 7.43
C ARG A 59 -3.53 -9.72 8.64
N LYS A 60 -4.61 -9.16 9.20
CA LYS A 60 -5.36 -9.78 10.30
C LYS A 60 -5.98 -11.11 9.84
N HIS A 61 -6.74 -11.08 8.76
CA HIS A 61 -7.44 -12.25 8.25
C HIS A 61 -6.51 -13.41 7.88
N ARG A 62 -5.31 -13.11 7.35
CA ARG A 62 -4.31 -14.14 7.06
C ARG A 62 -3.83 -14.88 8.32
N LYS A 63 -3.70 -14.16 9.45
CA LYS A 63 -3.31 -14.79 10.72
C LYS A 63 -4.43 -15.64 11.28
N GLU A 64 -5.67 -15.14 11.23
CA GLU A 64 -6.87 -15.89 11.63
C GLU A 64 -6.94 -17.22 10.86
N ARG A 65 -6.80 -17.17 9.53
CA ARG A 65 -6.81 -18.38 8.71
C ARG A 65 -5.68 -19.37 9.00
N LEU A 66 -4.51 -18.89 9.46
CA LEU A 66 -3.46 -19.79 9.93
C LEU A 66 -3.87 -20.46 11.24
N MET A 67 -4.44 -19.72 12.18
CA MET A 67 -4.89 -20.29 13.45
C MET A 67 -6.00 -21.32 13.24
N ASP A 68 -6.93 -21.05 12.33
CA ASP A 68 -7.98 -21.99 11.94
C ASP A 68 -7.37 -23.27 11.33
N LEU A 69 -6.36 -23.12 10.46
CA LEU A 69 -5.66 -24.24 9.84
C LEU A 69 -4.92 -25.10 10.87
N LEU A 70 -4.18 -24.48 11.80
CA LEU A 70 -3.48 -25.19 12.86
C LEU A 70 -4.47 -25.97 13.74
N SER A 71 -5.56 -25.31 14.16
CA SER A 71 -6.61 -25.95 14.96
C SER A 71 -7.24 -27.15 14.26
N SER A 72 -7.44 -27.07 12.94
CA SER A 72 -8.00 -28.19 12.15
C SER A 72 -7.08 -29.41 12.04
N HIS A 73 -5.81 -29.27 12.44
CA HIS A 73 -4.82 -30.36 12.49
C HIS A 73 -4.43 -30.68 13.94
N ASP A 74 -5.28 -30.33 14.91
CA ASP A 74 -5.06 -30.54 16.36
C ASP A 74 -3.82 -29.84 16.93
N ILE A 75 -3.24 -28.88 16.20
CA ILE A 75 -2.13 -28.04 16.66
C ILE A 75 -2.69 -26.81 17.36
N SER A 76 -2.34 -26.63 18.64
CA SER A 76 -2.80 -25.48 19.42
C SER A 76 -2.25 -24.16 18.88
N PRO A 77 -3.08 -23.25 18.32
CA PRO A 77 -2.59 -22.01 17.71
C PRO A 77 -2.15 -20.95 18.72
N HIS A 78 -2.48 -21.14 20.01
CA HIS A 78 -2.17 -20.21 21.09
C HIS A 78 -0.95 -20.66 21.92
N GLN A 79 -0.49 -21.89 21.76
CA GLN A 79 0.77 -22.32 22.34
C GLN A 79 1.90 -21.85 21.43
N THR A 80 2.74 -20.98 21.98
CA THR A 80 3.91 -20.44 21.29
C THR A 80 5.17 -20.85 22.03
N SER A 81 6.18 -21.27 21.28
CA SER A 81 7.51 -21.54 21.83
C SER A 81 8.18 -20.24 22.25
N ASN A 82 8.93 -20.27 23.36
CA ASN A 82 9.78 -19.15 23.79
C ASN A 82 11.09 -19.08 22.99
N VAL A 83 11.35 -20.04 22.09
CA VAL A 83 12.52 -20.04 21.22
C VAL A 83 12.34 -19.04 20.09
N SER A 84 13.43 -18.37 19.71
CA SER A 84 13.43 -17.43 18.59
C SER A 84 12.88 -18.08 17.31
N PRO A 85 11.92 -17.44 16.61
CA PRO A 85 11.34 -18.01 15.40
C PRO A 85 12.35 -18.14 14.25
N TYR A 86 13.48 -17.44 14.30
CA TYR A 86 14.56 -17.60 13.31
C TYR A 86 15.28 -18.94 13.50
N ILE A 87 15.58 -19.31 14.75
CA ILE A 87 16.22 -20.59 15.10
C ILE A 87 15.29 -21.74 14.71
N LEU A 88 14.01 -21.66 15.07
CA LEU A 88 13.02 -22.68 14.73
C LEU A 88 12.86 -22.86 13.21
N ARG A 89 12.88 -21.77 12.45
CA ARG A 89 12.82 -21.82 10.98
C ARG A 89 14.03 -22.51 10.37
N VAL A 90 15.23 -22.32 10.93
CA VAL A 90 16.45 -23.00 10.46
C VAL A 90 16.41 -24.48 10.87
N LYS A 91 16.09 -24.78 12.14
CA LYS A 91 15.95 -26.15 12.66
C LYS A 91 14.96 -26.96 11.82
N GLY A 92 13.80 -26.38 11.48
CA GLY A 92 12.77 -27.04 10.67
C GLY A 92 13.17 -27.36 9.22
N LEU A 93 14.35 -26.94 8.74
CA LEU A 93 14.89 -27.33 7.43
C LEU A 93 15.59 -28.70 7.48
N SER A 94 16.08 -29.12 8.65
CA SER A 94 16.88 -30.34 8.82
C SER A 94 16.32 -31.30 9.87
N GLU A 95 15.51 -30.81 10.81
CA GLU A 95 15.01 -31.56 11.96
C GLU A 95 13.49 -31.39 12.13
N LYS A 96 12.87 -32.35 12.83
CA LYS A 96 11.46 -32.27 13.18
C LYS A 96 11.23 -31.23 14.28
N LEU A 97 10.24 -30.37 14.09
CA LEU A 97 9.76 -29.42 15.09
C LEU A 97 8.62 -30.03 15.92
N SER A 98 8.50 -29.62 17.17
CA SER A 98 7.26 -29.85 17.92
C SER A 98 6.11 -29.00 17.35
N GLU A 99 4.87 -29.32 17.74
CA GLU A 99 3.68 -28.59 17.27
C GLU A 99 3.74 -27.09 17.59
N ASP A 100 4.15 -26.73 18.80
CA ASP A 100 4.32 -25.33 19.25
C ASP A 100 5.44 -24.61 18.47
N GLU A 101 6.55 -25.31 18.23
CA GLU A 101 7.68 -24.79 17.46
C GLU A 101 7.26 -24.52 16.00
N LEU A 102 6.53 -25.46 15.41
CA LEU A 102 6.00 -25.36 14.05
C LEU A 102 5.02 -24.19 13.94
N ALA A 103 4.06 -24.08 14.86
CA ALA A 103 3.09 -22.98 14.91
C ALA A 103 3.82 -21.62 14.98
N THR A 104 4.83 -21.52 15.83
CA THR A 104 5.64 -20.30 16.01
C THR A 104 6.40 -19.92 14.74
N ALA A 105 7.04 -20.89 14.08
CA ALA A 105 7.78 -20.68 12.83
C ALA A 105 6.87 -20.23 11.68
N LEU A 106 5.73 -20.91 11.49
CA LEU A 106 4.75 -20.60 10.44
C LEU A 106 4.09 -19.24 10.66
N PHE A 107 3.71 -18.91 11.90
CA PHE A 107 3.12 -17.62 12.23
C PHE A 107 4.08 -16.46 11.91
N HIS A 108 5.37 -16.64 12.21
CA HIS A 108 6.40 -15.65 11.88
C HIS A 108 6.54 -15.42 10.37
N LEU A 109 6.56 -16.49 9.57
CA LEU A 109 6.60 -16.42 8.10
C LEU A 109 5.39 -15.66 7.52
N ILE A 110 4.19 -16.02 7.95
CA ILE A 110 2.94 -15.47 7.44
C ILE A 110 2.77 -13.99 7.79
N LYS A 111 3.28 -13.58 8.96
CA LYS A 111 3.33 -12.18 9.42
C LYS A 111 4.23 -11.32 8.52
N ARG A 112 5.32 -11.87 7.96
CA ARG A 112 6.34 -11.15 7.15
C ARG A 112 6.67 -11.89 5.84
N ARG A 113 5.67 -12.07 4.97
CA ARG A 113 5.79 -12.88 3.73
C ARG A 113 6.54 -12.24 2.53
N GLY A 114 7.19 -11.09 2.70
CA GLY A 114 7.85 -10.38 1.61
C GLY A 114 6.91 -9.73 0.57
N VAL A 115 7.49 -9.35 -0.57
CA VAL A 115 6.84 -8.78 -1.76
C VAL A 115 6.88 -9.78 -2.92
N HIS A 116 5.99 -9.61 -3.90
CA HIS A 116 5.81 -10.56 -5.01
C HIS A 116 5.97 -9.92 -6.40
N ASN A 117 5.86 -8.60 -6.47
CA ASN A 117 5.82 -7.81 -7.70
C ASN A 117 7.12 -7.01 -7.93
N VAL A 118 8.11 -7.20 -7.06
CA VAL A 118 9.44 -6.61 -7.18
C VAL A 118 10.40 -7.78 -7.03
N THR A 119 11.03 -8.17 -8.13
CA THR A 119 12.09 -9.17 -8.19
C THR A 119 13.40 -8.47 -8.54
N GLY A 120 14.53 -8.95 -8.02
CA GLY A 120 15.83 -8.31 -8.24
C GLY A 120 16.26 -8.25 -9.72
N SER A 121 15.60 -8.98 -10.61
CA SER A 121 15.83 -8.96 -12.06
C SER A 121 15.35 -7.70 -12.78
N SER A 122 14.64 -6.77 -12.11
CA SER A 122 14.03 -5.62 -12.78
C SER A 122 14.93 -4.38 -12.89
N LEU A 123 16.23 -4.47 -12.59
CA LEU A 123 17.17 -3.36 -12.75
C LEU A 123 17.95 -3.53 -14.06
N ASP A 124 17.67 -2.65 -15.03
CA ASP A 124 18.74 -2.13 -15.87
C ASP A 124 19.64 -1.24 -14.97
N ASP A 125 20.95 -1.30 -15.17
CA ASP A 125 21.98 -0.62 -14.36
C ASP A 125 21.93 0.91 -14.53
N GLU A 126 20.82 1.56 -14.17
CA GLU A 126 20.77 3.01 -14.04
C GLU A 126 21.07 3.38 -12.58
N GLU A 127 22.24 3.99 -12.37
CA GLU A 127 22.63 4.62 -11.10
C GLU A 127 21.63 5.72 -10.73
N THR A 128 20.63 5.38 -9.91
CA THR A 128 19.82 6.39 -9.23
C THR A 128 20.57 6.88 -8.00
N ASN A 129 21.04 8.13 -8.08
CA ASN A 129 21.81 8.86 -7.07
C ASN A 129 20.93 9.32 -5.89
N ASP A 130 20.08 8.43 -5.35
CA ASP A 130 19.18 8.69 -4.23
C ASP A 130 19.66 7.92 -2.99
N GLU A 131 19.96 8.62 -1.89
CA GLU A 131 20.47 8.05 -0.63
C GLU A 131 19.45 7.13 0.08
N SER A 132 18.23 7.03 -0.46
CA SER A 132 17.20 6.12 0.04
C SER A 132 17.42 4.71 -0.51
N ILE A 133 17.82 3.76 0.35
CA ILE A 133 18.01 2.37 -0.07
C ILE A 133 16.67 1.82 -0.58
N SER A 134 16.51 1.74 -1.89
CA SER A 134 15.27 1.36 -2.53
C SER A 134 14.90 -0.06 -2.14
N THR A 135 13.61 -0.34 -1.98
CA THR A 135 13.13 -1.72 -1.72
C THR A 135 13.66 -2.69 -2.79
N LYS A 136 13.86 -2.21 -4.02
CA LYS A 136 14.39 -2.97 -5.15
C LYS A 136 15.85 -3.36 -4.95
N GLU A 137 16.70 -2.42 -4.53
CA GLU A 137 18.12 -2.65 -4.22
C GLU A 137 18.29 -3.63 -3.06
N GLN A 138 17.50 -3.46 -2.00
CA GLN A 138 17.55 -4.37 -0.84
C GLN A 138 17.19 -5.81 -1.24
N LEU A 139 16.17 -5.98 -2.09
CA LEU A 139 15.78 -7.30 -2.58
C LEU A 139 16.87 -7.92 -3.44
N GLN A 140 17.49 -7.14 -4.31
CA GLN A 140 18.56 -7.62 -5.19
C GLN A 140 19.81 -8.03 -4.39
N LEU A 141 20.20 -7.23 -3.38
CA LEU A 141 21.29 -7.58 -2.47
C LEU A 141 20.98 -8.86 -1.68
N ASN A 142 19.75 -8.98 -1.16
CA ASN A 142 19.32 -10.17 -0.43
C ASN A 142 19.26 -11.41 -1.34
N GLU A 143 18.82 -11.26 -2.60
CA GLU A 143 18.84 -12.35 -3.59
C GLU A 143 20.26 -12.84 -3.86
N ARG A 144 21.23 -11.94 -4.03
CA ARG A 144 22.65 -12.32 -4.19
C ARG A 144 23.15 -13.09 -2.97
N LYS A 145 22.91 -12.58 -1.76
CA LYS A 145 23.32 -13.23 -0.50
C LYS A 145 22.69 -14.61 -0.31
N LEU A 146 21.46 -14.81 -0.76
CA LEU A 146 20.75 -16.10 -0.67
C LEU A 146 21.26 -17.14 -1.67
N ARG A 147 22.00 -16.75 -2.72
CA ARG A 147 22.65 -17.70 -3.65
C ARG A 147 23.89 -18.34 -3.01
N ASP A 148 24.68 -17.54 -2.30
CA ASP A 148 25.99 -17.97 -1.80
C ASP A 148 25.94 -18.55 -0.38
N LYS A 149 24.89 -18.26 0.40
CA LYS A 149 24.73 -18.74 1.77
C LYS A 149 23.45 -19.53 1.93
N SER A 150 23.57 -20.85 2.15
CA SER A 150 22.61 -21.53 3.01
C SER A 150 22.63 -20.83 4.37
N LEU A 151 21.47 -20.58 4.94
CA LEU A 151 21.27 -19.64 6.04
C LEU A 151 21.92 -20.16 7.33
N VAL A 152 23.24 -19.98 7.49
CA VAL A 152 23.97 -20.23 8.73
C VAL A 152 23.97 -18.92 9.52
N MET A 153 23.04 -18.80 10.47
CA MET A 153 23.16 -17.83 11.55
C MET A 153 23.98 -18.48 12.67
N HIS A 154 25.13 -17.89 12.99
CA HIS A 154 25.84 -18.13 14.25
C HIS A 154 25.06 -17.54 15.43
#